data_AF-W2TTT6-F1
#
_entry.id   AF-W2TTT6-F1
#
_cell.length_a   1.000
_cell.length_b   1.000
_cell.length_c   1.000
_cell.angle_alpha   90.00
_cell.angle_beta   90.00
_cell.angle_gamma   90.00
#
_symmetry.space_group_name_H-M   'P 1'
#
loop_
_entity.id
_entity.type
_entity.pdbx_description
1 polymer ?
#
loop_
_entity_poly.entity_id
_entity_poly.type
_entity_poly.pdbx_seq_one_letter_code
_entity_poly.pdbx_strand_id
1 'polypeptide(L)'
;LQSSPLFKVDKLNEEYKPSTLDNSQRNALIKAITNEIAIIQGPPGTGKTFIGAEIASVILQNRSRWGITEPMLVIAFTNSAVDQFVEKVLEKMYSDFDRGHFCHEGPLIARLGSKSESDILKRGGFLKNDLVNIYSHDINTD
;
A
#
# COMPACT_ATOMS: atom_id res chain seq x y z
N LEU A 1 0.34 -25.79 -17.63
CA LEU A 1 -0.41 -24.58 -17.23
C LEU A 1 0.57 -23.63 -16.59
N GLN A 2 1.26 -22.81 -17.39
CA GLN A 2 2.13 -21.76 -16.86
C GLN A 2 1.34 -20.47 -17.00
N SER A 3 0.67 -20.07 -15.93
CA SER A 3 -0.04 -18.79 -15.87
C SER A 3 0.98 -17.67 -16.09
N SER A 4 0.62 -16.68 -16.89
CA SER A 4 1.43 -15.46 -17.02
C SER A 4 1.50 -14.78 -15.64
N PRO A 5 2.65 -14.16 -15.28
CA PRO A 5 2.80 -13.50 -13.99
C PRO A 5 1.72 -12.43 -13.82
N LEU A 6 1.17 -12.31 -12.61
CA LEU A 6 0.07 -11.40 -12.29
C LEU A 6 0.45 -9.96 -12.66
N PHE A 7 1.64 -9.52 -12.25
CA PHE A 7 2.24 -8.27 -12.70
C PHE A 7 3.60 -8.52 -13.36
N LYS A 8 3.84 -7.84 -14.48
CA LYS A 8 5.09 -7.98 -15.23
C LYS A 8 6.23 -7.27 -14.50
N VAL A 9 7.28 -8.01 -14.17
CA VAL A 9 8.51 -7.51 -13.51
C VAL A 9 9.34 -6.65 -14.44
N ASP A 10 9.27 -6.89 -15.75
CA ASP A 10 10.02 -6.23 -16.84
C ASP A 10 9.77 -4.70 -16.96
N LYS A 11 9.03 -4.15 -15.99
CA LYS A 11 8.50 -2.79 -15.91
C LYS A 11 8.70 -2.15 -14.54
N LEU A 12 9.14 -2.91 -13.52
CA LEU A 12 9.80 -2.31 -12.36
C LEU A 12 11.12 -1.77 -12.91
N ASN A 13 11.17 -0.46 -13.20
CA ASN A 13 12.26 0.18 -13.94
C ASN A 13 13.63 -0.40 -13.56
N GLU A 14 14.58 -0.40 -14.49
CA GLU A 14 16.02 -0.58 -14.20
C GLU A 14 16.54 0.40 -13.11
N GLU A 15 15.69 1.37 -12.75
CA GLU A 15 15.81 2.42 -11.74
C GLU A 15 15.19 2.08 -10.38
N TYR A 16 14.36 1.02 -10.27
CA TYR A 16 13.89 0.52 -8.97
C TYR A 16 15.04 -0.22 -8.27
N LYS A 17 15.98 0.60 -7.79
CA LYS A 17 17.05 0.25 -6.88
C LYS A 17 16.64 0.76 -5.52
N PRO A 18 15.83 0.02 -4.74
CA PRO A 18 15.88 0.24 -3.32
C PRO A 18 17.28 -0.24 -2.92
N SER A 19 18.23 0.69 -2.86
CA SER A 19 19.62 0.48 -2.44
C SER A 19 19.73 -0.15 -1.04
N THR A 20 18.58 -0.34 -0.37
CA THR A 20 18.37 -0.85 0.98
C THR A 20 17.76 -2.25 1.05
N LEU A 21 17.23 -2.86 -0.03
CA LEU A 21 16.69 -4.23 0.04
C LEU A 21 17.79 -5.28 -0.06
N ASP A 22 17.83 -6.16 0.94
CA ASP A 22 18.60 -7.39 0.85
C ASP A 22 18.00 -8.37 -0.18
N ASN A 23 18.75 -9.42 -0.50
CA ASN A 23 18.34 -10.40 -1.51
C ASN A 23 17.04 -11.15 -1.12
N SER A 24 16.82 -11.40 0.17
CA SER A 24 15.62 -12.11 0.65
C SER A 24 14.37 -11.23 0.51
N GLN A 25 14.49 -9.95 0.84
CA GLN A 25 13.43 -8.95 0.70
C GLN A 25 13.11 -8.70 -0.78
N ARG A 26 14.13 -8.56 -1.62
CA ARG A 26 13.93 -8.44 -3.08
C ARG A 26 13.17 -9.63 -3.66
N ASN A 27 13.54 -10.85 -3.26
CA ASN A 27 12.83 -12.06 -3.68
C ASN A 27 11.38 -12.06 -3.16
N ALA A 28 11.15 -11.64 -1.91
CA ALA A 28 9.81 -11.54 -1.34
C ALA A 28 8.93 -10.54 -2.12
N LEU A 29 9.47 -9.38 -2.47
CA LEU A 29 8.78 -8.38 -3.31
C LEU A 29 8.40 -8.96 -4.67
N ILE A 30 9.37 -9.53 -5.40
CA ILE A 30 9.13 -10.12 -6.72
C ILE A 30 8.06 -11.21 -6.63
N LYS A 31 8.15 -12.10 -5.64
CA LYS A 31 7.15 -13.15 -5.45
C LYS A 31 5.75 -12.57 -5.16
N ALA A 32 5.66 -11.54 -4.33
CA ALA A 32 4.38 -10.94 -3.97
C ALA A 32 3.65 -10.30 -5.15
N ILE A 33 4.37 -9.70 -6.10
CA ILE A 33 3.75 -9.04 -7.26
C ILE A 33 3.55 -9.98 -8.46
N THR A 34 4.30 -11.07 -8.56
CA THR A 34 4.21 -11.98 -9.72
C THR A 34 3.24 -13.13 -9.52
N ASN A 35 2.86 -13.42 -8.27
CA ASN A 35 2.00 -14.55 -7.92
C ASN A 35 0.69 -14.03 -7.35
N GLU A 36 -0.39 -14.75 -7.62
CA GLU A 36 -1.70 -14.51 -7.00
C GLU A 36 -1.64 -14.66 -5.47
N ILE A 37 -0.81 -15.59 -4.99
CA ILE A 37 -0.59 -15.85 -3.56
C ILE A 37 0.90 -15.91 -3.28
N ALA A 38 1.34 -15.15 -2.27
CA ALA A 38 2.70 -15.21 -1.76
C ALA A 38 2.68 -15.27 -0.23
N ILE A 39 3.49 -16.17 0.33
CA ILE A 39 3.72 -16.27 1.77
C ILE A 39 5.11 -15.73 2.06
N ILE A 40 5.16 -14.62 2.81
CA ILE A 40 6.42 -14.01 3.25
C ILE A 40 6.59 -14.31 4.74
N GLN A 41 7.65 -15.05 5.05
CA GLN A 41 7.99 -15.43 6.42
C GLN A 41 9.33 -14.82 6.81
N GLY A 42 9.47 -14.48 8.09
CA GLY A 42 10.73 -13.99 8.64
C GLY A 42 10.68 -13.96 10.17
N PRO A 43 11.81 -14.14 10.86
CA PRO A 43 11.89 -13.97 12.32
C PRO A 43 11.37 -12.61 12.82
N PRO A 44 11.08 -12.46 14.12
CA PRO A 44 10.79 -11.14 14.70
C PRO A 44 11.90 -10.12 14.36
N GLY A 45 11.51 -8.89 14.01
CA GLY A 45 12.47 -7.83 13.67
C GLY A 45 13.05 -7.84 12.24
N THR A 46 12.76 -8.82 11.39
CA THR A 46 13.36 -8.91 10.02
C THR A 46 12.68 -8.05 8.96
N GLY A 47 12.10 -6.92 9.35
CA GLY A 47 11.55 -5.96 8.37
C GLY A 47 10.30 -6.40 7.61
N LYS A 48 9.52 -7.38 8.10
CA LYS A 48 8.27 -7.83 7.45
C LYS A 48 7.29 -6.68 7.14
N THR A 49 7.10 -5.77 8.09
CA THR A 49 6.26 -4.57 7.88
C THR A 49 6.85 -3.65 6.82
N PHE A 50 8.19 -3.52 6.79
CA PHE A 50 8.88 -2.69 5.81
C PHE A 50 8.73 -3.26 4.40
N ILE A 51 8.99 -4.56 4.20
CA ILE A 51 8.82 -5.19 2.88
C ILE A 51 7.35 -5.22 2.44
N GLY A 52 6.40 -5.39 3.38
CA GLY A 52 4.98 -5.28 3.05
C GLY A 52 4.57 -3.88 2.58
N ALA A 53 5.08 -2.82 3.22
CA ALA A 53 4.86 -1.44 2.78
C ALA A 53 5.53 -1.16 1.43
N GLU A 54 6.70 -1.74 1.19
CA GLU A 54 7.39 -1.65 -0.11
C GLU A 54 6.58 -2.30 -1.23
N ILE A 55 6.05 -3.51 -0.99
CA ILE A 55 5.14 -4.20 -1.93
C ILE A 55 3.93 -3.33 -2.23
N ALA A 56 3.30 -2.76 -1.19
CA ALA A 56 2.15 -1.89 -1.35
C ALA A 56 2.48 -0.65 -2.21
N SER A 57 3.60 0.02 -1.90
CA SER A 57 4.09 1.17 -2.66
C SER A 57 4.31 0.85 -4.13
N VAL A 58 4.98 -0.27 -4.42
CA VAL A 58 5.25 -0.72 -5.80
C VAL A 58 3.95 -0.98 -6.56
N ILE A 59 2.97 -1.65 -5.95
CA ILE A 59 1.67 -1.90 -6.56
C ILE A 59 0.94 -0.58 -6.83
N LEU A 60 0.89 0.33 -5.85
CA LEU A 60 0.20 1.61 -5.97
C LEU A 60 0.81 2.51 -7.03
N GLN A 61 2.15 2.59 -7.12
CA GLN A 61 2.86 3.36 -8.15
C GLN A 61 2.62 2.80 -9.57
N ASN A 62 2.44 1.49 -9.70
CA ASN A 62 2.26 0.84 -11.00
C ASN A 62 0.79 0.57 -11.35
N ARG A 63 -0.16 0.95 -10.49
CA ARG A 63 -1.58 0.59 -10.62
C ARG A 63 -2.17 0.95 -11.99
N SER A 64 -1.91 2.15 -12.49
CA SER A 64 -2.42 2.61 -13.79
C SER A 64 -1.85 1.77 -14.94
N ARG A 65 -0.54 1.49 -14.88
CA ARG A 65 0.18 0.67 -15.87
C ARG A 65 -0.27 -0.79 -15.86
N TRP A 66 -0.70 -1.29 -14.70
CA TRP A 66 -1.22 -2.65 -14.50
C TRP A 66 -2.74 -2.73 -14.62
N GLY A 67 -3.44 -1.62 -14.87
CA GLY A 67 -4.89 -1.57 -15.00
C GLY A 67 -5.65 -1.85 -13.70
N ILE A 68 -5.02 -1.65 -12.54
CA ILE A 68 -5.63 -1.89 -11.22
C ILE A 68 -6.45 -0.66 -10.82
N THR A 69 -7.76 -0.86 -10.76
CA THR A 69 -8.73 0.18 -10.37
C THR A 69 -9.27 -0.06 -8.95
N GLU A 70 -9.22 -1.30 -8.52
CA GLU A 70 -9.70 -1.79 -7.24
C GLU A 70 -8.82 -1.30 -6.07
N PRO A 71 -9.41 -1.07 -4.89
CA PRO A 71 -8.65 -0.70 -3.70
C PRO A 71 -7.82 -1.88 -3.17
N MET A 72 -6.69 -1.56 -2.54
CA MET A 72 -5.89 -2.53 -1.79
C MET A 72 -6.51 -2.74 -0.40
N LEU A 73 -6.85 -3.99 -0.07
CA LEU A 73 -7.33 -4.35 1.26
C LEU A 73 -6.18 -4.82 2.15
N VAL A 74 -5.99 -4.13 3.28
CA VAL A 74 -4.99 -4.49 4.30
C VAL A 74 -5.71 -4.97 5.56
N ILE A 75 -5.31 -6.13 6.06
CA ILE A 75 -5.86 -6.73 7.28
C ILE A 75 -4.71 -7.12 8.21
N ALA A 76 -4.88 -6.87 9.51
CA ALA A 76 -3.97 -7.36 10.55
C ALA A 76 -4.75 -7.75 11.82
N PHE A 77 -4.10 -8.52 12.69
CA PHE A 77 -4.74 -9.05 13.90
C PHE A 77 -5.05 -7.96 14.95
N THR A 78 -4.24 -6.90 15.02
CA THR A 78 -4.41 -5.79 15.96
C THR A 78 -4.59 -4.47 15.24
N ASN A 79 -5.30 -3.52 15.87
CA ASN A 79 -5.44 -2.17 15.33
C ASN A 79 -4.10 -1.47 15.16
N SER A 80 -3.21 -1.63 16.15
CA SER A 80 -1.86 -1.06 16.11
C SER A 80 -1.03 -1.57 14.94
N ALA A 81 -1.19 -2.84 14.53
CA ALA A 81 -0.49 -3.38 13.38
C ALA A 81 -0.98 -2.77 12.06
N VAL A 82 -2.31 -2.55 11.91
CA VAL A 82 -2.83 -1.85 10.73
C VAL A 82 -2.36 -0.41 10.72
N ASP A 83 -2.45 0.30 11.86
CA ASP A 83 -2.04 1.70 11.97
C ASP A 83 -0.57 1.89 11.55
N GLN A 84 0.35 1.10 12.12
CA GLN A 84 1.77 1.12 11.78
C GLN A 84 2.05 0.76 10.31
N PHE A 85 1.26 -0.15 9.75
CA PHE A 85 1.41 -0.52 8.34
C PHE A 85 1.00 0.63 7.43
N VAL A 86 -0.17 1.22 7.68
CA VAL A 86 -0.72 2.33 6.90
C VAL A 86 0.18 3.56 6.98
N GLU A 87 0.71 3.90 8.16
CA GLU A 87 1.69 4.98 8.32
C GLU A 87 2.93 4.81 7.42
N LYS A 88 3.48 3.59 7.35
CA LYS A 88 4.64 3.31 6.49
C LYS A 88 4.31 3.39 5.00
N VAL A 89 3.09 3.03 4.61
CA VAL A 89 2.63 3.20 3.23
C VAL A 89 2.51 4.69 2.91
N LEU A 90 1.90 5.48 3.80
CA LEU A 90 1.79 6.93 3.64
C LEU A 90 3.16 7.61 3.51
N GLU A 91 4.14 7.24 4.34
CA GLU A 91 5.52 7.76 4.26
C GLU A 91 6.13 7.56 2.86
N LYS A 92 5.96 6.36 2.29
CA LYS A 92 6.42 6.05 0.93
C LYS A 92 5.65 6.83 -0.13
N MET A 93 4.33 6.92 0.02
CA MET A 93 3.47 7.63 -0.94
C MET A 93 3.71 9.13 -0.97
N TYR A 94 3.92 9.79 0.18
CA TYR A 94 4.22 11.23 0.21
C TYR A 94 5.52 11.54 -0.52
N SER A 95 6.53 10.68 -0.36
CA SER A 95 7.79 10.78 -1.09
C SER A 95 7.61 10.70 -2.62
N ASP A 96 6.53 10.07 -3.09
CA ASP A 96 6.19 9.96 -4.51
C ASP A 96 5.21 11.05 -4.99
N PHE A 97 4.36 11.55 -4.10
CA PHE A 97 3.47 12.68 -4.39
C PHE A 97 4.28 13.94 -4.71
N ASP A 98 5.34 14.20 -3.95
CA ASP A 98 6.29 15.29 -4.21
C ASP A 98 6.97 15.18 -5.58
N ARG A 99 6.95 14.00 -6.21
CA ARG A 99 7.49 13.76 -7.56
C ARG A 99 6.43 13.89 -8.66
N GLY A 100 5.16 14.14 -8.30
CA GLY A 100 4.04 14.31 -9.24
C GLY A 100 3.52 13.00 -9.85
N HIS A 101 3.84 11.85 -9.25
CA HIS A 101 3.53 10.53 -9.82
C HIS A 101 2.21 9.93 -9.32
N PHE A 102 1.47 10.63 -8.46
CA PHE A 102 0.29 10.08 -7.81
C PHE A 102 -0.89 11.06 -7.87
N CYS A 103 -1.91 10.70 -8.65
CA CYS A 103 -3.19 11.41 -8.74
C CYS A 103 -4.32 10.46 -8.36
N HIS A 104 -5.25 10.91 -7.51
CA HIS A 104 -6.43 10.14 -7.11
C HIS A 104 -7.67 11.04 -7.00
N GLU A 105 -8.84 10.54 -7.38
CA GLU A 105 -10.12 11.27 -7.38
C GLU A 105 -11.04 10.88 -6.19
N GLY A 106 -10.47 10.46 -5.07
CA GLY A 106 -11.23 10.02 -3.89
C GLY A 106 -10.36 9.87 -2.65
N PRO A 107 -10.81 9.19 -1.58
CA PRO A 107 -9.98 9.00 -0.41
C PRO A 107 -8.76 8.13 -0.73
N LEU A 108 -7.56 8.63 -0.39
CA LEU A 108 -6.30 7.91 -0.55
C LEU A 108 -6.28 6.62 0.27
N ILE A 109 -6.74 6.71 1.52
CA ILE A 109 -6.78 5.64 2.51
C ILE A 109 -8.06 5.74 3.30
N ALA A 110 -8.71 4.60 3.52
CA ALA A 110 -9.82 4.44 4.44
C ALA A 110 -9.45 3.46 5.55
N ARG A 111 -9.12 3.99 6.73
CA ARG A 111 -8.89 3.18 7.94
C ARG A 111 -10.23 2.84 8.58
N LEU A 112 -10.60 1.56 8.48
CA LEU A 112 -11.82 1.03 9.09
C LEU A 112 -11.59 0.59 10.54
N GLY A 113 -12.48 1.02 11.43
CA GLY A 113 -12.42 0.72 12.86
C GLY A 113 -12.18 1.98 13.70
N SER A 114 -12.90 2.11 14.81
CA SER A 114 -12.91 3.35 15.62
C SER A 114 -11.74 3.48 16.60
N LYS A 115 -10.94 2.42 16.79
CA LYS A 115 -9.90 2.35 17.82
C LYS A 115 -8.49 2.55 17.26
N SER A 116 -8.32 3.49 16.34
CA SER A 116 -6.98 3.87 15.88
C SER A 116 -6.28 4.71 16.96
N GLU A 117 -5.01 4.42 17.20
CA GLU A 117 -4.16 5.20 18.11
C GLU A 117 -3.23 6.14 17.34
N SER A 118 -3.10 5.97 16.03
CA SER A 118 -2.28 6.81 15.18
C SER A 118 -2.76 8.26 15.12
N ASP A 119 -1.89 9.17 15.53
CA ASP A 119 -2.09 10.61 15.38
C ASP A 119 -2.08 11.06 13.92
N ILE A 120 -1.26 10.42 13.08
CA ILE A 120 -1.15 10.74 11.65
C ILE A 120 -2.46 10.38 10.96
N LEU A 121 -3.04 9.21 11.28
CA LEU A 121 -4.32 8.80 10.69
C LEU A 121 -5.49 9.68 11.13
N LYS A 122 -5.52 10.07 12.41
CA LYS A 122 -6.53 11.00 12.94
C LYS A 122 -6.43 12.38 12.33
N ARG A 123 -5.22 12.96 12.31
CA ARG A 123 -5.02 14.33 11.77
C ARG A 123 -5.15 14.38 10.25
N GLY A 124 -4.78 13.30 9.56
CA GLY A 124 -4.90 13.19 8.11
C GLY A 124 -6.33 12.93 7.61
N GLY A 125 -7.31 12.76 8.51
CA GLY A 125 -8.69 12.49 8.11
C GLY A 125 -8.88 11.14 7.42
N PHE A 126 -8.04 10.14 7.75
CA PHE A 126 -8.08 8.84 7.10
C PHE A 126 -9.03 7.84 7.78
N LEU A 127 -9.69 8.20 8.88
CA LEU A 127 -10.62 7.29 9.55
C LEU A 127 -11.97 7.29 8.84
N LYS A 128 -12.69 6.16 8.94
CA LYS A 128 -14.03 6.01 8.33
C LYS A 128 -14.95 7.21 8.58
N ASN A 129 -15.01 7.71 9.81
CA ASN A 129 -15.93 8.80 10.15
C ASN A 129 -15.52 10.13 9.49
N ASP A 130 -14.21 10.39 9.39
CA ASP A 130 -13.69 11.57 8.71
C ASP A 130 -14.08 11.53 7.23
N LEU A 131 -13.86 10.37 6.60
CA LEU A 131 -14.20 10.17 5.19
C LEU A 131 -15.70 10.26 4.92
N VAL A 132 -16.53 9.67 5.78
CA VAL A 132 -17.98 9.81 5.66
C VAL A 132 -18.34 11.29 5.71
N ASN A 133 -17.82 12.07 6.64
CA ASN A 133 -18.12 13.50 6.71
C ASN A 133 -17.66 14.29 5.48
N ILE A 134 -16.48 13.94 4.92
CA ILE A 134 -15.92 14.64 3.75
C ILE A 134 -16.71 14.30 2.47
N TYR A 135 -17.00 13.01 2.24
CA TYR A 135 -17.53 12.52 0.97
C TYR A 135 -19.04 12.25 0.97
N SER A 136 -19.74 12.41 2.10
CA SER A 136 -21.21 12.21 2.14
C SER A 136 -22.01 13.33 1.47
N HIS A 137 -21.39 14.48 1.21
CA HIS A 137 -22.02 15.52 0.40
C HIS A 137 -22.06 15.17 -1.08
N ASP A 138 -21.07 14.44 -1.59
CA ASP A 138 -21.02 14.03 -3.00
C ASP A 138 -22.04 12.92 -3.33
N ILE A 139 -22.47 12.15 -2.33
CA ILE A 139 -23.42 11.04 -2.49
C ILE A 139 -24.88 11.51 -2.60
N ASN A 140 -25.19 12.73 -2.17
CA ASN A 140 -26.56 13.27 -2.16
C ASN A 140 -26.86 14.28 -3.28
N THR A 141 -25.96 14.40 -4.27
CA THR A 141 -26.08 15.36 -5.38
C THR A 141 -26.39 14.74 -6.75
N ASP A 142 -26.67 13.44 -6.81
CA ASP A 142 -27.18 12.76 -8.02
C ASP A 142 -28.64 12.32 -7.86
#